data_AF-A0A968BZS7-F1
#
_entry.id   AF-A0A968BZS7-F1
#
_cell.length_a   1.000
_cell.length_b   1.000
_cell.length_c   1.000
_cell.angle_alpha   90.00
_cell.angle_beta   90.00
_cell.angle_gamma   90.00
#
_symmetry.space_group_name_H-M   'P 1'
#
loop_
_entity.id
_entity.type
_entity.pdbx_description
1 polymer ?
#
loop_
_entity_poly.entity_id
_entity_poly.type
_entity_poly.pdbx_seq_one_letter_code
_entity_poly.pdbx_strand_id
1 'polypeptide(L)' 'VAISFSWGKGQLEDAAVNSSGGHLSVVVGFDVQGNPIVNDPAADPEDGELVQRTYLRHELEAVWLERSGGTVYLIKP' A
#
# COMPACT_ATOMS: atom_id res chain seq x y z
N VAL A 1 -2.15 6.50 -8.98
CA VAL A 1 -3.23 7.02 -8.10
C VAL A 1 -2.74 6.91 -6.67
N ALA A 2 -2.96 7.91 -5.82
CA ALA A 2 -2.61 7.78 -4.40
C ALA A 2 -3.81 7.22 -3.62
N ILE A 3 -3.55 6.33 -2.67
CA ILE A 3 -4.58 5.69 -1.83
C ILE A 3 -4.28 5.92 -0.36
N SER A 4 -5.32 6.01 0.47
CA SER A 4 -5.19 6.00 1.92
C SER A 4 -5.60 4.64 2.46
N PHE A 5 -4.81 4.04 3.34
CA PHE A 5 -5.12 2.79 4.01
C PHE A 5 -4.43 2.75 5.38
N SER A 6 -4.84 1.83 6.25
CA SER A 6 -4.19 1.59 7.54
C SER A 6 -4.31 0.11 7.90
N TRP A 7 -3.32 -0.44 8.58
CA TRP A 7 -3.26 -1.88 8.86
C TRP A 7 -2.68 -2.14 10.25
N GLY A 8 -3.16 -3.20 10.87
CA GLY A 8 -2.56 -3.82 12.04
C GLY A 8 -1.51 -4.87 11.66
N LYS A 9 -0.84 -5.39 12.69
CA LYS A 9 0.17 -6.44 12.54
C LYS A 9 -0.41 -7.68 11.85
N GLY A 10 0.23 -8.11 10.76
CA GLY A 10 -0.15 -9.30 10.00
C GLY A 10 -1.38 -9.15 9.12
N GLN A 11 -1.91 -7.93 8.93
CA GLN A 11 -3.03 -7.69 8.00
C GLN A 11 -2.56 -7.35 6.58
N LEU A 12 -1.27 -7.06 6.41
CA LEU A 12 -0.65 -6.75 5.14
C LEU A 12 0.75 -7.39 5.15
N GLU A 13 0.91 -8.46 4.38
CA GLU A 13 2.17 -9.20 4.28
C GLU A 13 3.23 -8.34 3.58
N ASP A 14 4.49 -8.48 4.00
CA ASP A 14 5.66 -7.77 3.45
C ASP A 14 5.56 -6.22 3.42
N ALA A 15 4.73 -5.64 4.29
CA ALA A 15 4.72 -4.20 4.49
C ALA A 15 6.04 -3.70 5.14
N ALA A 16 6.60 -2.58 4.68
CA ALA A 16 7.81 -1.94 5.25
C ALA A 16 7.74 -1.77 6.76
N VAL A 17 6.55 -1.47 7.25
CA VAL A 17 6.30 -1.30 8.68
C VAL A 17 5.20 -2.25 9.13
N ASN A 18 5.41 -2.83 10.31
CA ASN A 18 4.52 -3.85 10.89
C ASN A 18 3.07 -3.40 11.06
N SER A 19 2.81 -2.09 11.17
CA SER A 19 1.48 -1.52 11.31
C SER A 19 1.49 -0.03 11.00
N SER A 20 0.37 0.50 10.55
CA SER A 20 0.15 1.95 10.45
C SER A 20 -1.27 2.31 10.85
N GLY A 21 -1.44 3.38 11.63
CA GLY A 21 -2.76 3.97 11.93
C GLY A 21 -3.31 4.87 10.82
N GLY A 22 -2.53 5.09 9.75
CA GLY A 22 -2.88 5.91 8.61
C GLY A 22 -1.66 6.11 7.70
N HIS A 23 -1.80 5.76 6.43
CA HIS A 23 -0.70 5.76 5.49
C HIS A 23 -1.18 6.16 4.09
N LEU A 24 -0.29 6.78 3.32
CA LEU A 24 -0.50 7.13 1.91
C LEU A 24 0.57 6.45 1.07
N SER A 25 0.15 5.72 0.04
CA SER A 25 1.04 5.16 -0.97
C SER A 25 0.51 5.44 -2.38
N VAL A 26 1.35 5.21 -3.39
CA VAL A 26 0.98 5.42 -4.79
C VAL A 26 0.86 4.08 -5.48
N VAL A 27 -0.34 3.72 -5.94
CA VAL A 27 -0.54 2.60 -6.87
C VAL A 27 -0.03 3.03 -8.25
N VAL A 28 0.95 2.27 -8.75
CA VAL A 28 1.64 2.51 -10.03
C VAL A 28 1.28 1.49 -11.11
N GLY A 29 0.64 0.39 -10.74
CA GLY A 29 0.20 -0.62 -11.68
C GLY A 29 -0.31 -1.88 -10.99
N PHE A 30 -0.41 -2.96 -11.74
CA PHE A 30 -0.78 -4.28 -11.26
C PHE A 30 0.12 -5.33 -11.92
N ASP A 31 0.45 -6.38 -11.19
CA ASP A 31 1.16 -7.53 -11.76
C ASP A 31 0.23 -8.38 -12.66
N VAL A 32 0.77 -9.46 -13.23
CA VAL A 32 0.02 -10.37 -14.13
C VAL A 32 -1.12 -11.13 -13.43
N GLN A 33 -1.12 -11.20 -12.10
CA GLN A 33 -2.17 -11.81 -11.28
C GLN A 33 -3.19 -10.75 -10.80
N GLY A 34 -2.95 -9.47 -11.10
CA GLY A 34 -3.78 -8.36 -10.66
C GLY A 34 -3.45 -7.84 -9.26
N ASN A 35 -2.31 -8.20 -8.68
CA ASN A 35 -1.88 -7.65 -7.39
C ASN A 35 -1.40 -6.20 -7.54
N PRO A 36 -1.83 -5.27 -6.66
CA PRO A 36 -1.40 -3.88 -6.70
C PRO A 36 0.11 -3.73 -6.55
N ILE A 37 0.73 -3.03 -7.50
CA ILE A 37 2.12 -2.55 -7.38
C ILE A 37 2.06 -1.13 -6.85
N VAL A 38 2.75 -0.88 -5.74
CA VAL A 38 2.76 0.40 -5.06
C VAL A 38 4.18 0.93 -4.85
N ASN A 39 4.31 2.25 -4.87
CA ASN A 39 5.46 2.95 -4.28
C ASN A 39 5.07 3.34 -2.85
N ASP A 40 5.70 2.69 -1.87
CA ASP A 40 5.45 2.83 -0.45
C ASP A 40 6.56 3.65 0.23
N PRO A 41 6.28 4.87 0.71
CA PRO A 41 7.27 5.74 1.33
C PRO A 41 7.68 5.31 2.74
N ALA A 42 7.04 4.29 3.33
CA ALA A 42 7.49 3.73 4.60
C ALA A 42 8.72 2.82 4.44
N ALA A 43 9.07 2.45 3.20
CA ALA A 43 10.28 1.71 2.91
C ALA A 43 11.53 2.53 3.27
N ASP A 44 12.52 1.89 3.89
CA ASP A 44 13.84 2.48 4.13
C ASP A 44 14.91 1.89 3.18
N PRO A 45 15.31 2.61 2.12
CA PRO A 45 16.35 2.14 1.21
C PRO A 45 17.74 2.02 1.85
N GLU A 46 18.01 2.73 2.95
CA GLU A 46 19.30 2.64 3.66
C GLU A 46 19.44 1.27 4.36
N ASP A 47 18.32 0.70 4.80
CA ASP A 47 18.22 -0.65 5.35
C ASP A 47 18.01 -1.73 4.26
N GLY A 48 18.08 -1.34 2.98
CA GLY A 48 17.97 -2.24 1.84
C GLY A 48 16.53 -2.57 1.41
N GLU A 49 15.53 -1.85 1.91
CA GLU A 49 14.15 -2.05 1.49
C GLU A 49 13.85 -1.41 0.13
N LEU A 50 12.94 -2.03 -0.62
CA LEU A 50 12.45 -1.50 -1.88
C LEU A 50 11.22 -0.62 -1.67
N VAL A 51 11.28 0.61 -2.20
CA VAL A 51 10.14 1.55 -2.26
C VAL A 51 9.01 0.96 -3.11
N GLN A 52 9.34 0.36 -4.25
CA GLN A 52 8.36 -0.32 -5.08
C GLN A 52 8.15 -1.75 -4.58
N ARG A 53 6.91 -2.12 -4.31
CA ARG A 53 6.52 -3.45 -3.85
C ARG A 53 5.14 -3.84 -4.37
N THR A 54 4.86 -5.13 -4.31
CA THR A 54 3.57 -5.70 -4.73
C THR A 54 2.86 -6.25 -3.50
N TYR A 55 1.66 -5.76 -3.21
CA TYR A 55 0.83 -6.30 -2.13
C TYR A 55 -0.17 -7.30 -2.67
N LEU A 56 -0.52 -8.32 -1.87
CA LEU A 56 -1.63 -9.21 -2.20
C LEU A 56 -2.92 -8.40 -2.29
N ARG A 57 -3.64 -8.56 -3.41
CA ARG A 57 -4.87 -7.77 -3.66
C ARG A 57 -5.86 -7.88 -2.50
N HIS A 58 -6.14 -9.10 -2.06
CA HIS A 58 -7.17 -9.34 -1.04
C HIS A 58 -6.83 -8.74 0.33
N GLU A 59 -5.55 -8.58 0.64
CA GLU A 59 -5.10 -7.91 1.87
C GLU A 59 -5.21 -6.40 1.75
N LEU A 60 -4.65 -5.82 0.68
CA LEU A 60 -4.67 -4.38 0.46
C LEU A 60 -6.11 -3.86 0.32
N GLU A 61 -6.96 -4.55 -0.44
CA GLU A 61 -8.36 -4.14 -0.64
C GLU A 61 -9.14 -4.13 0.68
N ALA A 62 -8.95 -5.13 1.54
CA ALA A 62 -9.63 -5.18 2.83
C ALA A 62 -9.23 -3.97 3.71
N VAL A 63 -7.91 -3.72 3.87
CA VAL A 63 -7.44 -2.62 4.71
C VAL A 63 -7.72 -1.23 4.12
N TRP A 64 -7.76 -1.11 2.79
CA TRP A 64 -8.12 0.12 2.09
C TRP A 64 -9.61 0.46 2.23
N LEU A 65 -10.49 -0.52 2.04
CA LEU A 65 -11.94 -0.31 2.09
C LEU A 65 -12.44 -0.16 3.53
N GLU A 66 -12.01 -1.02 4.46
CA GLU A 66 -12.59 -1.07 5.81
C GLU A 66 -12.08 0.05 6.72
N ARG A 67 -10.81 0.44 6.58
CA ARG A 67 -10.18 1.39 7.51
C ARG A 67 -10.15 2.82 6.99
N SER A 68 -10.06 2.98 5.68
CA SER A 68 -9.96 4.30 5.01
C SER A 68 -11.13 4.61 4.09
N GLY A 69 -12.17 3.76 4.08
CA GLY A 69 -13.40 3.98 3.31
C GLY A 69 -13.21 3.95 1.80
N GLY A 70 -12.14 3.31 1.31
CA GLY A 70 -11.83 3.27 -0.12
C GLY A 70 -11.33 4.62 -0.68
N THR A 71 -10.77 5.48 0.18
CA THR A 71 -10.34 6.83 -0.23
C THR A 71 -9.21 6.77 -1.26
N VAL A 72 -9.36 7.57 -2.32
CA VAL A 72 -8.34 7.77 -3.37
C VAL A 72 -8.15 9.25 -3.65
N TYR A 73 -6.93 9.61 -4.05
CA TYR A 73 -6.57 10.94 -4.51
C TYR A 73 -6.14 10.87 -5.97
N LEU A 74 -6.82 11.64 -6.80
CA LEU A 74 -6.45 11.86 -8.20
C LEU A 74 -5.69 13.18 -8.32
N ILE A 75 -4.46 13.09 -8.81
CA ILE A 75 -3.62 14.25 -9.11
C ILE A 75 -3.62 14.41 -10.63
N LYS A 76 -3.99 15.60 -11.12
CA LYS A 76 -4.06 15.92 -12.54
C LYS A 76 -3.37 17.27 -12.81
N PRO A 77 -2.83 17.49 -14.03
CA PRO A 77 -2.31 18.79 -14.46
C PRO A 77 -3.37 19.90 -14.41
#